data_AF-A0A127JW73-F1
#
_entry.id   AF-A0A127JW73-F1
#
_cell.length_a   1.000
_cell.length_b   1.000
_cell.length_c   1.000
_cell.angle_alpha   90.00
_cell.angle_beta   90.00
_cell.angle_gamma   90.00
#
_symmetry.space_group_name_H-M   'P 1'
#
loop_
_entity.id
_entity.type
_entity.pdbx_description
1 polymer ?
#
loop_
_entity_poly.entity_id
_entity_poly.type
_entity_poly.pdbx_seq_one_letter_code
_entity_poly.pdbx_strand_id
1 'polypeptide(L)'
;MANASHQAAGTFQVSVQPSGRSFSVDAGEAILPAAIRQGIGMPYGCKDGACGSCKCKMLDGTVVHGTHQTKALNAEEEAAGYILTCCAVPQTDVVIESRQVTDESGFPVRKMPSRVMSLEKRSHDVMVVRLQLPANDTMRYHAGQYVEFILRDGARRSYSMANAPHTMLPRDGVPPTPAIELHVRHMPGGKFTDHVFTAMKEKEILRVEGPYGHFYLREDSDKPIVFLASGTGFAPIKAVIEHMKFKDIRRPSVLYWGGRRPADLYLDDWVRERMVEMPHLTYVPVISNALPEDNWTGRTGFVHKAVMEDFPDLSGHQVYACGAPIVVDSARAEYSAQAKLPPDEFYADAFTTEADKHGA
;
A
#
# COMPACT_ATOMS: atom_id res chain seq x y z
N MET A 1 -10.43 -13.67 50.65
CA MET A 1 -10.60 -12.57 49.67
C MET A 1 -9.69 -12.88 48.49
N ALA A 2 -10.18 -12.59 47.28
CA ALA A 2 -9.89 -13.30 46.04
C ALA A 2 -8.41 -13.53 45.69
N ASN A 3 -8.10 -14.79 45.41
CA ASN A 3 -6.97 -15.21 44.58
C ASN A 3 -7.27 -14.73 43.15
N ALA A 4 -6.53 -13.72 42.68
CA ALA A 4 -6.51 -13.38 41.27
C ALA A 4 -5.78 -14.52 40.53
N SER A 5 -6.57 -15.41 39.92
CA SER A 5 -6.09 -16.44 39.03
C SER A 5 -5.34 -15.81 37.86
N HIS A 6 -4.04 -16.04 37.77
CA HIS A 6 -3.29 -15.93 36.53
C HIS A 6 -3.95 -16.88 35.50
N GLN A 7 -4.70 -16.31 34.55
CA GLN A 7 -5.05 -17.02 33.32
C GLN A 7 -3.74 -17.38 32.62
N ALA A 8 -3.55 -18.67 32.33
CA ALA A 8 -2.44 -19.15 31.52
C ALA A 8 -2.42 -18.37 30.19
N ALA A 9 -1.25 -17.84 29.82
CA ALA A 9 -1.04 -17.21 28.52
C ALA A 9 -1.24 -18.26 27.42
N GLY A 10 -2.47 -18.35 26.90
CA GLY A 10 -2.77 -19.21 25.76
C GLY A 10 -2.12 -18.63 24.50
N THR A 11 -1.54 -19.50 23.68
CA THR A 11 -1.18 -19.18 22.30
C THR A 11 -2.05 -20.02 21.37
N PHE A 12 -2.44 -19.44 20.24
CA PHE A 12 -3.19 -20.11 19.19
C PHE A 12 -2.33 -20.25 17.94
N GLN A 13 -2.49 -21.35 17.19
CA GLN A 13 -1.84 -21.51 15.89
C GLN A 13 -2.75 -21.00 14.78
N VAL A 14 -2.16 -20.20 13.89
CA VAL A 14 -2.79 -19.82 12.63
C VAL A 14 -2.07 -20.50 11.49
N SER A 15 -2.80 -21.19 10.62
CA SER A 15 -2.29 -21.81 9.40
C SER A 15 -2.90 -21.16 8.16
N VAL A 16 -2.07 -20.87 7.16
CA VAL A 16 -2.48 -20.22 5.91
C VAL A 16 -2.46 -21.24 4.77
N GLN A 17 -3.58 -21.38 4.08
CA GLN A 17 -3.71 -22.21 2.88
C GLN A 17 -3.77 -21.34 1.62
N PRO A 18 -3.18 -21.78 0.49
CA PRO A 18 -2.52 -23.07 0.27
C PRO A 18 -1.02 -23.08 0.62
N SER A 19 -0.44 -21.97 1.08
CA SER A 19 1.02 -21.88 1.31
C SER A 19 1.55 -22.80 2.40
N GLY A 20 0.69 -23.26 3.31
CA GLY A 20 1.07 -24.11 4.44
C GLY A 20 1.84 -23.36 5.54
N ARG A 21 2.00 -22.03 5.43
CA ARG A 21 2.68 -21.22 6.45
C ARG A 21 1.87 -21.21 7.74
N SER A 22 2.55 -21.37 8.87
CA SER A 22 1.93 -21.33 10.19
C SER A 22 2.68 -20.38 11.13
N PHE A 23 1.97 -19.77 12.06
CA PHE A 23 2.54 -18.89 13.06
C PHE A 23 1.68 -18.84 14.33
N SER A 24 2.31 -18.47 15.45
CA SER A 24 1.64 -18.45 16.75
C SER A 24 1.13 -17.05 17.07
N VAL A 25 -0.09 -16.95 17.58
CA VAL A 25 -0.76 -15.71 18.00
C VAL A 25 -0.95 -15.76 19.51
N ASP A 26 -0.54 -14.70 20.20
CA ASP A 26 -0.73 -14.61 21.65
C ASP A 26 -2.21 -14.33 21.97
N ALA A 27 -2.71 -14.84 23.11
CA ALA A 27 -4.08 -14.54 23.54
C ALA A 27 -4.31 -13.02 23.63
N GLY A 28 -5.36 -12.53 22.97
CA GLY A 28 -5.69 -11.10 22.90
C GLY A 28 -4.98 -10.34 21.78
N GLU A 29 -4.05 -10.97 21.05
CA GLU A 29 -3.39 -10.39 19.88
C GLU A 29 -4.21 -10.67 18.60
N ALA A 30 -4.28 -9.70 17.69
CA ALA A 30 -4.86 -9.93 16.38
C ALA A 30 -3.90 -10.71 15.46
N ILE A 31 -4.47 -11.45 14.50
CA ILE A 31 -3.71 -12.33 13.58
C ILE A 31 -2.61 -11.59 12.82
N LEU A 32 -2.90 -10.41 12.26
CA LEU A 32 -1.95 -9.68 11.42
C LEU A 32 -0.73 -9.14 12.20
N PRO A 33 -0.87 -8.45 13.36
CA PRO A 33 0.27 -8.10 14.19
C PRO A 33 1.19 -9.29 14.51
N ALA A 34 0.61 -10.45 14.84
CA ALA A 34 1.34 -11.68 15.11
C ALA A 34 2.14 -12.16 13.88
N ALA A 35 1.51 -12.12 12.70
CA ALA A 35 2.16 -12.43 11.44
C ALA A 35 3.34 -11.50 11.16
N ILE A 36 3.15 -10.18 11.31
CA ILE A 36 4.18 -9.16 11.04
C ILE A 36 5.42 -9.37 11.94
N ARG A 37 5.22 -9.54 13.25
CA ARG A 37 6.36 -9.74 14.18
C ARG A 37 7.13 -11.04 13.93
N GLN A 38 6.51 -12.02 13.26
CA GLN A 38 7.12 -13.28 12.85
C GLN A 38 7.60 -13.29 11.39
N GLY A 39 7.50 -12.17 10.67
CA GLY A 39 7.92 -12.09 9.26
C GLY A 39 7.04 -12.90 8.30
N ILE A 40 5.77 -13.13 8.65
CA ILE A 40 4.79 -13.77 7.77
C ILE A 40 4.11 -12.70 6.90
N GLY A 41 4.27 -12.81 5.58
CA GLY A 41 3.74 -11.87 4.60
C GLY A 41 2.24 -12.09 4.36
N MET A 42 1.41 -11.46 5.19
CA MET A 42 -0.05 -11.43 5.03
C MET A 42 -0.50 -10.27 4.14
N PRO A 43 -1.65 -10.35 3.45
CA PRO A 43 -2.23 -9.19 2.79
C PRO A 43 -2.67 -8.14 3.81
N TYR A 44 -2.29 -6.87 3.64
CA TYR A 44 -2.77 -5.72 4.42
C TYR A 44 -2.34 -4.37 3.83
N GLY A 45 -3.01 -3.30 4.30
CA GLY A 45 -2.69 -1.89 4.05
C GLY A 45 -2.73 -1.04 5.33
N CYS A 46 -3.91 -0.71 5.86
CA CYS A 46 -4.06 0.23 6.99
C CYS A 46 -3.72 -0.31 8.41
N LYS A 47 -3.89 -1.62 8.65
CA LYS A 47 -3.78 -2.31 9.95
C LYS A 47 -4.84 -1.97 11.02
N ASP A 48 -5.90 -1.24 10.72
CA ASP A 48 -6.88 -0.78 11.72
C ASP A 48 -8.35 -0.98 11.31
N GLY A 49 -8.61 -1.91 10.39
CA GLY A 49 -9.97 -2.28 10.00
C GLY A 49 -10.67 -1.30 9.06
N ALA A 50 -9.95 -0.35 8.45
CA ALA A 50 -10.55 0.67 7.60
C ALA A 50 -10.56 0.35 6.09
N CYS A 51 -9.51 -0.33 5.57
CA CYS A 51 -9.30 -0.49 4.12
C CYS A 51 -9.76 -1.83 3.51
N GLY A 52 -10.05 -2.84 4.33
CA GLY A 52 -10.42 -4.18 3.83
C GLY A 52 -9.29 -5.01 3.19
N SER A 53 -8.10 -4.46 2.89
CA SER A 53 -7.00 -5.20 2.22
C SER A 53 -6.48 -6.44 2.97
N CYS A 54 -6.80 -6.59 4.26
CA CYS A 54 -6.39 -7.75 5.06
C CYS A 54 -7.44 -8.87 5.14
N LYS A 55 -8.50 -8.75 4.33
CA LYS A 55 -9.61 -9.69 4.29
C LYS A 55 -9.12 -11.06 3.81
N CYS A 56 -9.38 -12.09 4.61
CA CYS A 56 -9.10 -13.49 4.29
C CYS A 56 -10.35 -14.31 4.60
N LYS A 57 -10.50 -15.46 3.93
CA LYS A 57 -11.57 -16.40 4.29
C LYS A 57 -11.08 -17.32 5.41
N MET A 58 -11.83 -17.43 6.49
CA MET A 58 -11.57 -18.41 7.54
C MET A 58 -12.17 -19.75 7.12
N LEU A 59 -11.34 -20.78 7.08
CA LEU A 59 -11.71 -22.15 6.72
C LEU A 59 -12.08 -22.97 7.95
N ASP A 60 -11.42 -22.72 9.08
CA ASP A 60 -11.66 -23.39 10.35
C ASP A 60 -11.26 -22.49 11.53
N GLY A 61 -11.88 -22.74 12.69
CA GLY A 61 -11.61 -22.01 13.94
C GLY A 61 -12.63 -20.92 14.26
N THR A 62 -12.29 -20.10 15.27
CA THR A 62 -13.15 -19.01 15.75
C THR A 62 -12.31 -17.79 16.11
N VAL A 63 -12.81 -16.61 15.73
CA VAL A 63 -12.21 -15.32 16.04
C VAL A 63 -13.25 -14.39 16.64
N VAL A 64 -12.79 -13.37 17.37
CA VAL A 64 -13.58 -12.20 17.75
C VAL A 64 -12.96 -10.99 17.07
N HIS A 65 -13.74 -10.24 16.31
CA HIS A 65 -13.25 -9.02 15.69
C HIS A 65 -13.34 -7.83 16.64
N GLY A 66 -12.25 -7.07 16.72
CA GLY A 66 -12.27 -5.72 17.25
C GLY A 66 -13.03 -4.74 16.35
N THR A 67 -13.08 -3.48 16.77
CA THR A 67 -13.70 -2.39 16.00
C THR A 67 -13.14 -2.31 14.58
N HIS A 68 -14.03 -2.21 13.61
CA HIS A 68 -13.71 -2.07 12.19
C HIS A 68 -14.85 -1.37 11.47
N GLN A 69 -14.62 -0.92 10.24
CA GLN A 69 -15.65 -0.29 9.43
C GLN A 69 -16.48 -1.32 8.68
N THR A 70 -17.80 -1.12 8.61
CA THR A 70 -18.72 -1.99 7.86
C THR A 70 -18.34 -2.07 6.38
N LYS A 71 -17.75 -1.03 5.79
CA LYS A 71 -17.27 -1.06 4.40
C LYS A 71 -16.07 -2.00 4.20
N ALA A 72 -15.29 -2.25 5.25
CA ALA A 72 -14.15 -3.15 5.21
C ALA A 72 -14.56 -4.61 5.40
N LEU A 73 -15.52 -4.88 6.27
CA LEU A 73 -16.16 -6.17 6.47
C LEU A 73 -17.62 -5.94 6.89
N ASN A 74 -18.55 -6.35 6.04
CA ASN A 74 -19.98 -6.26 6.36
C ASN A 74 -20.51 -7.57 6.96
N ALA A 75 -21.74 -7.55 7.46
CA ALA A 75 -22.36 -8.71 8.12
C ALA A 75 -22.55 -9.91 7.18
N GLU A 76 -22.79 -9.69 5.88
CA GLU A 76 -22.94 -10.77 4.90
C GLU A 76 -21.61 -11.46 4.63
N GLU A 77 -20.53 -10.70 4.51
CA GLU A 77 -19.18 -11.21 4.35
C GLU A 77 -18.70 -11.96 5.61
N GLU A 78 -18.97 -11.41 6.79
CA GLU A 78 -18.66 -12.07 8.06
C GLU A 78 -19.43 -13.40 8.19
N ALA A 79 -20.73 -13.41 7.85
CA ALA A 79 -21.53 -14.63 7.80
C ALA A 79 -21.05 -15.64 6.74
N ALA A 80 -20.42 -15.17 5.66
CA ALA A 80 -19.78 -16.01 4.64
C ALA A 80 -18.37 -16.50 5.06
N GLY A 81 -17.93 -16.19 6.27
CA GLY A 81 -16.66 -16.65 6.85
C GLY A 81 -15.46 -15.76 6.52
N TYR A 82 -15.67 -14.53 6.03
CA TYR A 82 -14.56 -13.59 5.83
C TYR A 82 -14.18 -12.89 7.14
N ILE A 83 -12.87 -12.67 7.32
CA ILE A 83 -12.32 -12.01 8.50
C ILE A 83 -11.36 -10.89 8.10
N LEU A 84 -11.21 -9.87 8.95
CA LEU A 84 -10.14 -8.88 8.83
C LEU A 84 -9.01 -9.29 9.77
N THR A 85 -7.93 -9.85 9.23
CA THR A 85 -6.82 -10.36 10.05
C THR A 85 -6.19 -9.29 10.97
N CYS A 86 -6.32 -8.00 10.63
CA CYS A 86 -5.89 -6.90 11.51
C CYS A 86 -6.77 -6.63 12.72
N CYS A 87 -8.02 -7.12 12.72
CA CYS A 87 -8.98 -6.94 13.82
C CYS A 87 -9.40 -8.28 14.44
N ALA A 88 -9.14 -9.41 13.79
CA ALA A 88 -9.55 -10.73 14.25
C ALA A 88 -8.59 -11.28 15.32
N VAL A 89 -9.11 -11.50 16.53
CA VAL A 89 -8.41 -12.11 17.67
C VAL A 89 -8.86 -13.57 17.80
N PRO A 90 -7.97 -14.56 17.61
CA PRO A 90 -8.31 -15.98 17.71
C PRO A 90 -8.85 -16.38 19.08
N GLN A 91 -9.84 -17.27 19.09
CA GLN A 91 -10.37 -17.95 20.28
C GLN A 91 -10.04 -19.45 20.28
N THR A 92 -9.58 -19.95 19.13
CA THR A 92 -9.09 -21.31 18.87
C THR A 92 -7.91 -21.22 17.91
N ASP A 93 -7.29 -22.35 17.57
CA ASP A 93 -6.48 -22.44 16.36
C ASP A 93 -7.34 -22.07 15.14
N VAL A 94 -6.75 -21.43 14.14
CA VAL A 94 -7.46 -20.89 12.97
C VAL A 94 -6.77 -21.33 11.69
N VAL A 95 -7.57 -21.73 10.70
CA VAL A 95 -7.10 -21.95 9.33
C VAL A 95 -7.71 -20.87 8.44
N ILE A 96 -6.86 -20.16 7.68
CA ILE A 96 -7.30 -19.11 6.74
C ILE A 96 -6.84 -19.42 5.32
N GLU A 97 -7.62 -18.99 4.34
CA GLU A 97 -7.28 -19.02 2.92
C GLU A 97 -6.74 -17.65 2.48
N SER A 98 -5.55 -17.64 1.87
CA SER A 98 -5.02 -16.48 1.16
C SER A 98 -3.99 -16.91 0.10
N ARG A 99 -4.32 -16.72 -1.18
CA ARG A 99 -3.39 -16.95 -2.30
C ARG A 99 -2.33 -15.87 -2.44
N GLN A 100 -2.45 -14.77 -1.69
CA GLN A 100 -1.46 -13.70 -1.69
C GLN A 100 -0.29 -13.97 -0.73
N VAL A 101 -0.41 -14.97 0.14
CA VAL A 101 0.68 -15.37 1.04
C VAL A 101 1.60 -16.33 0.31
N THR A 102 2.82 -15.88 0.06
CA THR A 102 3.88 -16.67 -0.60
C THR A 102 4.89 -17.19 0.44
N ASP A 103 5.83 -18.03 0.00
CA ASP A 103 6.98 -18.48 0.80
C ASP A 103 7.94 -17.33 1.16
N GLU A 104 7.81 -16.19 0.49
CA GLU A 104 8.64 -15.02 0.77
C GLU A 104 8.36 -14.50 2.18
N SER A 105 9.41 -14.46 2.99
CA SER A 105 9.33 -13.89 4.34
C SER A 105 9.31 -12.38 4.27
N GLY A 106 8.47 -11.75 5.10
CA GLY A 106 8.49 -10.31 5.24
C GLY A 106 9.81 -9.82 5.81
N PHE A 107 10.24 -8.64 5.39
CA PHE A 107 11.42 -8.01 5.97
C PHE A 107 11.17 -7.54 7.42
N PRO A 108 12.20 -7.55 8.27
CA PRO A 108 12.05 -7.14 9.66
C PRO A 108 11.67 -5.66 9.77
N VAL A 109 10.62 -5.39 10.54
CA VAL A 109 10.19 -4.03 10.87
C VAL A 109 11.17 -3.41 11.85
N ARG A 110 11.65 -2.20 11.57
CA ARG A 110 12.58 -1.44 12.42
C ARG A 110 12.06 -0.04 12.67
N LYS A 111 12.26 0.44 13.89
CA LYS A 111 12.13 1.87 14.23
C LYS A 111 13.47 2.54 14.01
N MET A 112 13.49 3.63 13.25
CA MET A 112 14.71 4.33 12.88
C MET A 112 14.52 5.85 12.94
N PRO A 113 15.56 6.61 13.37
CA PRO A 113 15.60 8.03 13.13
C PRO A 113 15.93 8.27 11.66
N SER A 114 15.10 9.06 10.98
CA SER A 114 15.30 9.43 9.57
C SER A 114 15.39 10.92 9.44
N ARG A 115 16.32 11.41 8.62
CA ARG A 115 16.58 12.85 8.48
C ARG A 115 16.11 13.35 7.12
N VAL A 116 15.35 14.44 7.11
CA VAL A 116 14.91 15.11 5.88
C VAL A 116 16.14 15.58 5.11
N MET A 117 16.34 15.05 3.91
CA MET A 117 17.41 15.44 3.01
C MET A 117 17.00 16.60 2.11
N SER A 118 15.81 16.50 1.52
CA SER A 118 15.28 17.49 0.59
C SER A 118 13.75 17.49 0.60
N LEU A 119 13.20 18.64 0.26
CA LEU A 119 11.77 18.89 0.10
C LEU A 119 11.58 19.55 -1.26
N GLU A 120 10.88 18.89 -2.18
CA GLU A 120 10.64 19.40 -3.52
C GLU A 120 9.13 19.47 -3.81
N LYS A 121 8.62 20.69 -4.00
CA LYS A 121 7.21 20.91 -4.31
C LYS A 121 6.96 20.59 -5.79
N ARG A 122 6.21 19.52 -6.07
CA ARG A 122 5.91 19.05 -7.45
C ARG A 122 4.58 19.54 -7.99
N SER A 123 3.63 19.86 -7.11
CA SER A 123 2.38 20.52 -7.48
C SER A 123 1.97 21.51 -6.38
N HIS A 124 0.81 22.16 -6.53
CA HIS A 124 0.25 23.03 -5.50
C HIS A 124 0.11 22.34 -4.13
N ASP A 125 -0.14 21.02 -4.13
CA ASP A 125 -0.46 20.20 -2.97
C ASP A 125 0.38 18.91 -2.86
N VAL A 126 1.43 18.69 -3.66
CA VAL A 126 2.31 17.51 -3.54
C VAL A 126 3.76 17.91 -3.29
N MET A 127 4.34 17.32 -2.25
CA MET A 127 5.74 17.46 -1.85
C MET A 127 6.44 16.11 -2.00
N VAL A 128 7.54 16.07 -2.73
CA VAL A 128 8.48 14.94 -2.72
C VAL A 128 9.46 15.16 -1.58
N VAL A 129 9.46 14.23 -0.62
CA VAL A 129 10.32 14.25 0.55
C VAL A 129 11.35 13.14 0.40
N ARG A 130 12.63 13.48 0.42
CA ARG A 130 13.71 12.48 0.52
C ARG A 130 14.16 12.37 1.97
N LEU A 131 14.15 11.16 2.51
CA LEU A 131 14.56 10.87 3.88
C LEU A 131 15.80 10.01 3.88
N GLN A 132 16.85 10.51 4.52
CA GLN A 132 18.02 9.72 4.84
C GLN A 132 17.71 8.75 5.98
N LEU A 133 18.01 7.48 5.77
CA LEU A 133 18.00 6.44 6.78
C LEU A 133 19.36 6.39 7.50
N PRO A 134 19.45 5.75 8.68
CA PRO A 134 20.72 5.56 9.37
C PRO A 134 21.75 4.84 8.48
N ALA A 135 23.02 5.25 8.52
CA ALA A 135 24.07 4.71 7.64
C ALA A 135 24.28 3.18 7.76
N ASN A 136 24.03 2.63 8.95
CA ASN A 136 24.15 1.20 9.22
C ASN A 136 22.85 0.42 9.01
N ASP A 137 21.77 1.09 8.60
CA ASP A 137 20.48 0.45 8.36
C ASP A 137 20.22 0.40 6.86
N THR A 138 20.25 -0.82 6.31
CA THR A 138 19.96 -1.07 4.89
C THR A 138 18.50 -1.45 4.67
N MET A 139 17.58 -1.02 5.57
CA MET A 139 16.13 -1.30 5.58
C MET A 139 15.69 -1.97 4.29
N ARG A 140 15.61 -3.30 4.31
CA ARG A 140 15.18 -4.06 3.14
C ARG A 140 13.67 -3.92 3.04
N TYR A 141 13.17 -3.62 1.85
CA TYR A 141 11.75 -3.56 1.55
C TYR A 141 11.49 -4.06 0.13
N HIS A 142 10.25 -4.42 -0.17
CA HIS A 142 9.79 -4.66 -1.54
C HIS A 142 9.27 -3.35 -2.14
N ALA A 143 9.56 -3.10 -3.42
CA ALA A 143 9.05 -1.93 -4.11
C ALA A 143 7.51 -1.88 -4.05
N GLY A 144 6.98 -0.80 -3.48
CA GLY A 144 5.54 -0.62 -3.23
C GLY A 144 5.15 -0.60 -1.74
N GLN A 145 6.02 -1.07 -0.85
CA GLN A 145 5.82 -1.02 0.60
C GLN A 145 5.85 0.42 1.14
N TYR A 146 5.43 0.58 2.40
CA TYR A 146 5.34 1.87 3.08
C TYR A 146 6.06 1.90 4.42
N VAL A 147 6.26 3.10 4.94
CA VAL A 147 6.74 3.36 6.30
C VAL A 147 5.71 4.19 7.07
N GLU A 148 5.74 4.11 8.39
CA GLU A 148 4.94 4.96 9.27
C GLU A 148 5.81 5.99 9.98
N PHE A 149 5.39 7.25 9.95
CA PHE A 149 5.90 8.26 10.88
C PHE A 149 5.23 8.11 12.23
N ILE A 150 6.03 8.16 13.30
CA ILE A 150 5.56 8.19 14.68
C ILE A 150 5.64 9.65 15.14
N LEU A 151 4.49 10.31 15.25
CA LEU A 151 4.38 11.71 15.67
C LEU A 151 4.56 11.85 17.19
N ARG A 152 4.75 13.09 17.66
CA ARG A 152 5.02 13.40 19.08
C ARG A 152 3.89 12.96 20.02
N ASP A 153 2.64 13.01 19.54
CA ASP A 153 1.45 12.58 20.27
C ASP A 153 1.19 11.06 20.16
N GLY A 154 2.11 10.30 19.53
CA GLY A 154 1.97 8.88 19.28
C GLY A 154 1.15 8.52 18.04
N ALA A 155 0.55 9.50 17.36
CA ALA A 155 -0.18 9.25 16.12
C ALA A 155 0.75 8.72 15.03
N ARG A 156 0.22 7.83 14.19
CA ARG A 156 0.96 7.19 13.10
C ARG A 156 0.45 7.66 11.74
N ARG A 157 1.36 7.90 10.80
CA ARG A 157 1.01 8.29 9.41
C ARG A 157 1.81 7.48 8.40
N SER A 158 1.10 6.73 7.56
CA SER A 158 1.67 5.86 6.54
C SER A 158 1.98 6.63 5.26
N TYR A 159 3.16 6.39 4.69
CA TYR A 159 3.54 6.90 3.37
C TYR A 159 4.32 5.82 2.63
N SER A 160 3.85 5.47 1.42
CA SER A 160 4.50 4.47 0.58
C SER A 160 5.81 5.00 0.01
N MET A 161 6.83 4.15 -0.02
CA MET A 161 8.11 4.49 -0.63
C MET A 161 7.95 4.61 -2.14
N ALA A 162 8.44 5.72 -2.69
CA ALA A 162 8.31 6.08 -4.10
C ALA A 162 9.51 5.65 -4.97
N ASN A 163 10.54 5.10 -4.35
CA ASN A 163 11.75 4.63 -5.01
C ASN A 163 11.99 3.14 -4.76
N ALA A 164 12.53 2.44 -5.75
CA ALA A 164 12.85 1.02 -5.63
C ALA A 164 14.04 0.78 -4.67
N PRO A 165 14.12 -0.37 -3.98
CA PRO A 165 15.17 -0.64 -2.99
C PRO A 165 16.60 -0.44 -3.49
N HIS A 166 16.88 -0.80 -4.74
CA HIS A 166 18.20 -0.67 -5.35
C HIS A 166 18.62 0.79 -5.64
N THR A 167 17.69 1.74 -5.56
CA THR A 167 17.95 3.18 -5.72
C THR A 167 18.22 3.89 -4.40
N MET A 168 18.07 3.21 -3.25
CA MET A 168 18.31 3.80 -1.94
C MET A 168 19.73 4.33 -1.78
N LEU A 169 20.71 3.61 -2.33
CA LEU A 169 22.11 4.00 -2.31
C LEU A 169 22.44 4.72 -3.62
N PRO A 170 23.11 5.89 -3.59
CA PRO A 170 23.55 6.54 -4.81
C PRO A 170 24.59 5.67 -5.54
N ARG A 171 24.48 5.61 -6.87
CA ARG A 171 25.36 4.80 -7.74
C ARG A 171 26.85 5.17 -7.60
N ASP A 172 27.13 6.42 -7.23
CA ASP A 172 28.49 6.98 -7.13
C ASP A 172 28.93 7.25 -5.67
N GLY A 173 28.20 6.75 -4.67
CA GLY A 173 28.67 6.69 -3.28
C GLY A 173 28.70 7.99 -2.48
N VAL A 174 28.15 9.12 -2.96
CA VAL A 174 28.15 10.40 -2.21
C VAL A 174 26.78 11.10 -2.25
N PRO A 175 26.12 11.33 -1.10
CA PRO A 175 26.46 10.83 0.23
C PRO A 175 26.19 9.31 0.35
N PRO A 176 27.00 8.56 1.12
CA PRO A 176 26.99 7.09 1.15
C PRO A 176 25.79 6.48 1.90
N THR A 177 24.74 7.26 2.15
CA THR A 177 23.69 6.89 3.09
C THR A 177 22.39 6.57 2.38
N PRO A 178 21.74 5.44 2.74
CA PRO A 178 20.50 5.03 2.11
C PRO A 178 19.41 6.09 2.32
N ALA A 179 18.62 6.33 1.28
CA ALA A 179 17.50 7.26 1.34
C ALA A 179 16.25 6.67 0.69
N ILE A 180 15.10 6.99 1.28
CA ILE A 180 13.79 6.70 0.70
C ILE A 180 13.14 8.01 0.22
N GLU A 181 12.31 7.88 -0.81
CA GLU A 181 11.52 8.97 -1.40
C GLU A 181 10.05 8.76 -1.03
N LEU A 182 9.34 9.83 -0.68
CA LEU A 182 7.92 9.80 -0.33
C LEU A 182 7.20 10.91 -1.08
N HIS A 183 6.00 10.65 -1.61
CA HIS A 183 5.15 11.69 -2.19
C HIS A 183 4.03 12.03 -1.21
N VAL A 184 4.09 13.21 -0.62
CA VAL A 184 3.18 13.67 0.43
C VAL A 184 2.19 14.66 -0.18
N ARG A 185 0.90 14.30 -0.19
CA ARG A 185 -0.18 15.25 -0.51
C ARG A 185 -0.48 16.12 0.70
N HIS A 186 -0.68 17.42 0.48
CA HIS A 186 -1.14 18.35 1.49
C HIS A 186 -2.61 18.10 1.79
N MET A 187 -2.91 17.67 3.02
CA MET A 187 -4.26 17.60 3.56
C MET A 187 -4.42 18.76 4.54
N PRO A 188 -5.19 19.81 4.21
CA PRO A 188 -5.38 20.95 5.10
C PRO A 188 -5.93 20.53 6.47
N GLY A 189 -5.30 21.00 7.55
CA GLY A 189 -5.62 20.59 8.92
C GLY A 189 -4.98 19.26 9.33
N GLY A 190 -4.22 18.63 8.44
CA GLY A 190 -3.54 17.37 8.70
C GLY A 190 -2.28 17.55 9.54
N LYS A 191 -2.24 16.89 10.71
CA LYS A 191 -1.12 16.98 11.68
C LYS A 191 0.28 16.88 11.08
N PHE A 192 0.49 15.96 10.12
CA PHE A 192 1.79 15.76 9.49
C PHE A 192 1.95 16.57 8.20
N THR A 193 0.92 16.59 7.36
CA THR A 193 0.99 17.22 6.04
C THR A 193 1.08 18.74 6.13
N ASP A 194 0.42 19.38 7.10
CA ASP A 194 0.58 20.81 7.35
C ASP A 194 2.02 21.12 7.75
N HIS A 195 2.64 20.29 8.60
CA HIS A 195 4.04 20.45 9.00
C HIS A 195 4.97 20.34 7.78
N VAL A 196 4.80 19.33 6.93
CA VAL A 196 5.58 19.15 5.69
C VAL A 196 5.52 20.38 4.79
N PHE A 197 4.37 21.04 4.68
CA PHE A 197 4.17 22.17 3.76
C PHE A 197 4.49 23.54 4.36
N THR A 198 4.69 23.65 5.67
CA THR A 198 4.85 24.96 6.33
C THR A 198 6.13 25.09 7.15
N ALA A 199 6.40 24.13 8.04
CA ALA A 199 7.41 24.28 9.08
C ALA A 199 8.57 23.27 8.98
N MET A 200 8.37 22.17 8.25
CA MET A 200 9.40 21.15 8.03
C MET A 200 10.60 21.74 7.28
N LYS A 201 11.80 21.38 7.72
CA LYS A 201 13.05 21.84 7.12
C LYS A 201 13.98 20.68 6.84
N GLU A 202 14.87 20.86 5.88
CA GLU A 202 16.02 19.97 5.73
C GLU A 202 16.77 19.82 7.05
N LYS A 203 17.33 18.63 7.25
CA LYS A 203 18.01 18.18 8.47
C LYS A 203 17.11 17.91 9.67
N GLU A 204 15.80 18.15 9.57
CA GLU A 204 14.86 17.70 10.60
C GLU A 204 14.89 16.18 10.75
N ILE A 205 14.82 15.70 12.00
CA ILE A 205 14.86 14.27 12.32
C ILE A 205 13.45 13.82 12.71
N LEU A 206 12.96 12.83 11.98
CA LEU A 206 11.67 12.20 12.17
C LEU A 206 11.87 10.76 12.67
N ARG A 207 10.89 10.22 13.39
CA ARG A 207 10.88 8.82 13.78
C ARG A 207 10.03 8.03 12.78
N VAL A 208 10.65 7.07 12.12
CA VAL A 208 10.05 6.25 11.07
C VAL A 208 10.07 4.78 11.52
N GLU A 209 9.05 4.02 11.12
CA GLU A 209 8.99 2.57 11.35
C GLU A 209 8.55 1.83 10.08
N GLY A 210 9.24 0.75 9.73
CA GLY A 210 8.89 -0.08 8.58
C GLY A 210 9.97 -1.09 8.21
N PRO A 211 9.84 -1.76 7.05
CA PRO A 211 8.75 -1.57 6.09
C PRO A 211 7.44 -2.25 6.50
N TYR A 212 6.35 -1.74 5.96
CA TYR A 212 5.01 -2.31 6.10
C TYR A 212 4.33 -2.45 4.72
N GLY A 213 3.24 -3.19 4.69
CA GLY A 213 2.37 -3.36 3.54
C GLY A 213 2.69 -4.61 2.73
N HIS A 214 1.68 -5.08 2.01
CA HIS A 214 1.76 -6.24 1.11
C HIS A 214 1.58 -5.85 -0.36
N PHE A 215 1.58 -4.55 -0.66
CA PHE A 215 1.54 -4.02 -2.02
C PHE A 215 2.96 -4.03 -2.59
N TYR A 216 3.29 -5.09 -3.32
CA TYR A 216 4.52 -5.19 -4.10
C TYR A 216 4.33 -6.16 -5.25
N LEU A 217 5.19 -6.05 -6.25
CA LEU A 217 5.14 -6.86 -7.47
C LEU A 217 5.31 -8.36 -7.16
N ARG A 218 4.40 -9.18 -7.69
CA ARG A 218 4.54 -10.64 -7.72
C ARG A 218 5.45 -11.07 -8.86
N GLU A 219 6.73 -11.29 -8.55
CA GLU A 219 7.75 -11.68 -9.55
C GLU A 219 7.57 -13.11 -10.08
N ASP A 220 6.81 -13.95 -9.38
CA ASP A 220 6.48 -15.33 -9.73
C ASP A 220 5.35 -15.47 -10.76
N SER A 221 4.79 -14.34 -11.21
CA SER A 221 3.72 -14.28 -12.21
C SER A 221 4.19 -13.61 -13.50
N ASP A 222 3.78 -14.15 -14.65
CA ASP A 222 4.04 -13.62 -15.99
C ASP A 222 2.85 -12.83 -16.57
N LYS A 223 1.72 -12.78 -15.85
CA LYS A 223 0.49 -12.10 -16.30
C LYS A 223 0.72 -10.63 -16.66
N PRO A 224 0.05 -10.08 -17.68
CA PRO A 224 0.06 -8.64 -17.94
C PRO A 224 -0.44 -7.83 -16.73
N ILE A 225 0.08 -6.61 -16.59
CA ILE A 225 -0.14 -5.73 -15.44
C ILE A 225 -0.99 -4.52 -15.83
N VAL A 226 -1.98 -4.20 -15.01
CA VAL A 226 -2.65 -2.89 -15.01
C VAL A 226 -2.29 -2.17 -13.71
N PHE A 227 -1.56 -1.07 -13.81
CA PHE A 227 -1.36 -0.15 -12.70
C PHE A 227 -2.48 0.89 -12.69
N LEU A 228 -3.11 1.07 -11.53
CA LEU A 228 -4.15 2.08 -11.31
C LEU A 228 -3.71 3.02 -10.19
N ALA A 229 -3.35 4.25 -10.54
CA ALA A 229 -2.98 5.28 -9.59
C ALA A 229 -4.05 6.37 -9.51
N SER A 230 -4.31 6.89 -8.31
CA SER A 230 -4.97 8.20 -8.14
C SER A 230 -4.13 9.11 -7.24
N GLY A 231 -3.87 10.33 -7.70
CA GLY A 231 -3.09 11.32 -6.95
C GLY A 231 -1.71 10.80 -6.53
N THR A 232 -1.39 10.86 -5.23
CA THR A 232 -0.11 10.36 -4.69
C THR A 232 -0.01 8.83 -4.62
N GLY A 233 -1.08 8.09 -4.96
CA GLY A 233 -1.02 6.64 -5.17
C GLY A 233 -0.04 6.21 -6.28
N PHE A 234 0.46 7.17 -7.06
CA PHE A 234 1.57 6.94 -7.98
C PHE A 234 2.90 6.61 -7.28
N ALA A 235 3.13 7.05 -6.03
CA ALA A 235 4.38 6.78 -5.30
C ALA A 235 4.78 5.30 -5.30
N PRO A 236 4.01 4.36 -4.74
CA PRO A 236 4.42 2.96 -4.72
C PRO A 236 4.50 2.35 -6.12
N ILE A 237 3.69 2.81 -7.06
CA ILE A 237 3.75 2.36 -8.47
C ILE A 237 5.05 2.81 -9.14
N LYS A 238 5.53 4.03 -8.87
CA LYS A 238 6.83 4.52 -9.32
C LYS A 238 7.95 3.59 -8.84
N ALA A 239 7.93 3.21 -7.56
CA ALA A 239 8.90 2.25 -7.02
C ALA A 239 8.83 0.90 -7.75
N VAL A 240 7.62 0.39 -8.04
CA VAL A 240 7.46 -0.86 -8.80
C VAL A 240 8.01 -0.73 -10.22
N ILE A 241 7.74 0.37 -10.94
CA ILE A 241 8.25 0.61 -12.29
C ILE A 241 9.79 0.66 -12.30
N GLU A 242 10.40 1.38 -11.36
CA GLU A 242 11.87 1.40 -11.21
C GLU A 242 12.43 -0.01 -10.97
N HIS A 243 11.76 -0.81 -10.13
CA HIS A 243 12.17 -2.18 -9.82
C HIS A 243 12.02 -3.11 -11.03
N MET A 244 10.93 -2.99 -11.79
CA MET A 244 10.73 -3.73 -13.03
C MET A 244 11.83 -3.43 -14.04
N LYS A 245 12.21 -2.15 -14.21
CA LYS A 245 13.33 -1.77 -15.09
C LYS A 245 14.64 -2.40 -14.63
N PHE A 246 14.95 -2.33 -13.33
CA PHE A 246 16.19 -2.88 -12.78
C PHE A 246 16.31 -4.39 -12.93
N LYS A 247 15.19 -5.11 -12.80
CA LYS A 247 15.12 -6.57 -12.92
C LYS A 247 14.90 -7.05 -14.36
N ASP A 248 14.83 -6.14 -15.33
CA ASP A 248 14.48 -6.41 -16.73
C ASP A 248 13.17 -7.22 -16.87
N ILE A 249 12.15 -6.84 -16.08
CA ILE A 249 10.82 -7.46 -16.14
C ILE A 249 10.07 -6.87 -17.33
N ARG A 250 9.81 -7.71 -18.33
CA ARG A 250 9.21 -7.32 -19.63
C ARG A 250 7.71 -7.63 -19.75
N ARG A 251 7.03 -7.84 -18.63
CA ARG A 251 5.57 -8.08 -18.59
C ARG A 251 4.84 -6.89 -19.24
N PRO A 252 3.92 -7.10 -20.19
CA PRO A 252 3.10 -6.01 -20.74
C PRO A 252 2.40 -5.27 -19.60
N SER A 253 2.57 -3.96 -19.55
CA SER A 253 2.12 -3.13 -18.44
C SER A 253 1.46 -1.86 -18.93
N VAL A 254 0.30 -1.51 -18.36
CA VAL A 254 -0.37 -0.23 -18.63
C VAL A 254 -0.59 0.52 -17.32
N LEU A 255 -0.09 1.75 -17.24
CA LEU A 255 -0.33 2.66 -16.15
C LEU A 255 -1.49 3.60 -16.49
N TYR A 256 -2.55 3.53 -15.70
CA TYR A 256 -3.61 4.52 -15.65
C TYR A 256 -3.39 5.42 -14.43
N TRP A 257 -3.11 6.70 -14.66
CA TRP A 257 -2.94 7.66 -13.57
C TRP A 257 -4.03 8.74 -13.62
N GLY A 258 -4.88 8.71 -12.59
CA GLY A 258 -6.00 9.62 -12.41
C GLY A 258 -5.64 10.88 -11.63
N GLY A 259 -5.97 12.03 -12.21
CA GLY A 259 -5.95 13.35 -11.59
C GLY A 259 -7.31 14.05 -11.71
N ARG A 260 -7.58 15.06 -10.88
CA ARG A 260 -8.74 15.93 -11.06
C ARG A 260 -8.45 16.99 -12.13
N ARG A 261 -7.23 17.51 -12.11
CA ARG A 261 -6.64 18.49 -13.04
C ARG A 261 -5.34 17.95 -13.61
N PRO A 262 -4.85 18.41 -14.78
CA PRO A 262 -3.56 17.95 -15.29
C PRO A 262 -2.39 18.13 -14.31
N ALA A 263 -2.41 19.19 -13.50
CA ALA A 263 -1.40 19.45 -12.46
C ALA A 263 -1.36 18.39 -11.33
N ASP A 264 -2.37 17.51 -11.22
CA ASP A 264 -2.34 16.37 -10.29
C ASP A 264 -1.41 15.24 -10.79
N LEU A 265 -1.04 15.24 -12.07
CA LEU A 265 -0.07 14.30 -12.66
C LEU A 265 1.35 14.86 -12.50
N TYR A 266 1.75 15.06 -11.24
CA TYR A 266 2.90 15.87 -10.84
C TYR A 266 4.29 15.31 -11.22
N LEU A 267 4.34 14.15 -11.88
CA LEU A 267 5.53 13.50 -12.45
C LEU A 267 5.20 12.88 -13.83
N ASP A 268 4.31 13.51 -14.60
CA ASP A 268 3.94 13.07 -15.96
C ASP A 268 5.16 12.96 -16.89
N ASP A 269 6.08 13.92 -16.80
CA ASP A 269 7.36 13.95 -17.51
C ASP A 269 8.22 12.72 -17.20
N TRP A 270 8.37 12.38 -15.91
CA TRP A 270 9.12 11.20 -15.48
C TRP A 270 8.55 9.92 -16.09
N VAL A 271 7.21 9.76 -16.10
CA VAL A 271 6.57 8.56 -16.67
C VAL A 271 6.82 8.48 -18.18
N ARG A 272 6.73 9.61 -18.89
CA ARG A 272 7.00 9.66 -20.34
C ARG A 272 8.43 9.28 -20.68
N GLU A 273 9.40 9.73 -19.89
CA GLU A 273 10.80 9.31 -20.05
C GLU A 273 10.97 7.81 -19.85
N ARG A 274 10.30 7.21 -18.86
CA ARG A 274 10.39 5.76 -18.63
C ARG A 274 9.79 4.94 -19.78
N MET A 275 8.73 5.42 -20.44
CA MET A 275 8.16 4.73 -21.61
C MET A 275 9.16 4.59 -22.76
N VAL A 276 10.07 5.56 -22.94
CA VAL A 276 11.13 5.47 -23.96
C VAL A 276 12.10 4.33 -23.66
N GLU A 277 12.36 4.09 -22.37
CA GLU A 277 13.31 3.06 -21.91
C GLU A 277 12.65 1.69 -21.70
N MET A 278 11.33 1.64 -21.57
CA MET A 278 10.54 0.45 -21.25
C MET A 278 9.44 0.25 -22.30
N PRO A 279 9.72 -0.39 -23.45
CA PRO A 279 8.78 -0.50 -24.56
C PRO A 279 7.52 -1.33 -24.24
N HIS A 280 7.53 -2.08 -23.14
CA HIS A 280 6.39 -2.85 -22.64
C HIS A 280 5.49 -2.05 -21.68
N LEU A 281 5.85 -0.80 -21.33
CA LEU A 281 5.08 0.09 -20.47
C LEU A 281 4.31 1.11 -21.32
N THR A 282 2.99 1.10 -21.18
CA THR A 282 2.09 2.11 -21.74
C THR A 282 1.58 3.02 -20.63
N TYR A 283 1.37 4.30 -20.91
CA TYR A 283 0.85 5.28 -19.97
C TYR A 283 -0.41 5.96 -20.51
N VAL A 284 -1.49 5.91 -19.73
CA VAL A 284 -2.78 6.53 -19.99
C VAL A 284 -3.10 7.51 -18.86
N PRO A 285 -2.73 8.80 -18.98
CA PRO A 285 -3.16 9.81 -18.03
C PRO A 285 -4.67 10.09 -18.18
N VAL A 286 -5.40 10.18 -17.06
CA VAL A 286 -6.86 10.37 -17.04
C VAL A 286 -7.23 11.55 -16.15
N ILE A 287 -7.95 12.53 -16.70
CA ILE A 287 -8.36 13.74 -15.97
C ILE A 287 -9.88 13.79 -15.81
N SER A 288 -10.36 13.78 -14.55
CA SER A 288 -11.80 13.71 -14.27
C SER A 288 -12.53 15.05 -14.39
N ASN A 289 -11.83 16.18 -14.28
CA ASN A 289 -12.43 17.51 -14.30
C ASN A 289 -11.50 18.55 -14.94
N ALA A 290 -11.13 18.32 -16.20
CA ALA A 290 -10.42 19.31 -17.00
C ALA A 290 -11.34 20.52 -17.27
N LEU A 291 -10.81 21.73 -17.12
CA LEU A 291 -11.49 22.96 -17.55
C LEU A 291 -10.82 23.47 -18.84
N PRO A 292 -11.48 24.39 -19.58
CA PRO A 292 -10.95 24.88 -20.85
C PRO A 292 -9.51 25.41 -20.78
N GLU A 293 -9.13 26.11 -19.70
CA GLU A 293 -7.79 26.67 -19.52
C GLU A 293 -6.68 25.64 -19.35
N ASP A 294 -7.02 24.39 -19.01
CA ASP A 294 -6.06 23.30 -18.93
C ASP A 294 -5.53 22.87 -20.30
N ASN A 295 -6.27 23.16 -21.37
CA ASN A 295 -6.01 22.68 -22.73
C ASN A 295 -5.80 21.14 -22.79
N TRP A 296 -6.49 20.39 -21.93
CA TRP A 296 -6.36 18.94 -21.85
C TRP A 296 -7.02 18.27 -23.06
N THR A 297 -6.25 17.45 -23.76
CA THR A 297 -6.70 16.70 -24.95
C THR A 297 -6.59 15.18 -24.76
N GLY A 298 -6.12 14.73 -23.58
CA GLY A 298 -6.01 13.32 -23.23
C GLY A 298 -7.33 12.71 -22.74
N ARG A 299 -7.24 11.52 -22.14
CA ARG A 299 -8.42 10.81 -21.65
C ARG A 299 -9.09 11.57 -20.50
N THR A 300 -10.41 11.57 -20.48
CA THR A 300 -11.24 12.21 -19.45
C THR A 300 -12.09 11.18 -18.71
N GLY A 301 -12.69 11.58 -17.58
CA GLY A 301 -13.56 10.73 -16.78
C GLY A 301 -12.85 10.10 -15.57
N PHE A 302 -13.43 9.03 -15.03
CA PHE A 302 -12.87 8.35 -13.86
C PHE A 302 -11.84 7.31 -14.29
N VAL A 303 -10.66 7.34 -13.66
CA VAL A 303 -9.53 6.47 -14.03
C VAL A 303 -9.86 4.98 -13.99
N HIS A 304 -10.71 4.52 -13.07
CA HIS A 304 -11.11 3.11 -13.02
C HIS A 304 -12.04 2.72 -14.17
N LYS A 305 -12.86 3.66 -14.68
CA LYS A 305 -13.70 3.43 -15.86
C LYS A 305 -12.87 3.37 -17.13
N ALA A 306 -11.83 4.20 -17.25
CA ALA A 306 -10.89 4.15 -18.37
C ALA A 306 -10.23 2.77 -18.51
N VAL A 307 -9.89 2.11 -17.40
CA VAL A 307 -9.40 0.72 -17.42
C VAL A 307 -10.45 -0.21 -18.01
N MET A 308 -11.72 -0.13 -17.58
CA MET A 308 -12.76 -1.02 -18.07
C MET A 308 -13.13 -0.81 -19.54
N GLU A 309 -13.01 0.43 -20.03
CA GLU A 309 -13.20 0.76 -21.44
C GLU A 309 -12.15 0.07 -22.33
N ASP A 310 -10.90 0.04 -21.86
CA ASP A 310 -9.78 -0.54 -22.61
C ASP A 310 -9.63 -2.06 -22.35
N PHE A 311 -10.05 -2.53 -21.16
CA PHE A 311 -9.95 -3.91 -20.69
C PHE A 311 -11.32 -4.42 -20.18
N PRO A 312 -12.24 -4.80 -21.09
CA PRO A 312 -13.52 -5.41 -20.69
C PRO A 312 -13.35 -6.82 -20.08
N ASP A 313 -12.19 -7.45 -20.23
CA ASP A 313 -11.84 -8.74 -19.62
C ASP A 313 -10.44 -8.69 -18.98
N LEU A 314 -10.41 -8.73 -17.65
CA LEU A 314 -9.23 -8.74 -16.80
C LEU A 314 -8.92 -10.13 -16.23
N SER A 315 -9.57 -11.20 -16.69
CA SER A 315 -9.38 -12.56 -16.15
C SER A 315 -7.93 -13.07 -16.20
N GLY A 316 -7.16 -12.61 -17.21
CA GLY A 316 -5.74 -12.91 -17.39
C GLY A 316 -4.78 -11.87 -16.80
N HIS A 317 -5.26 -10.83 -16.10
CA HIS A 317 -4.43 -9.70 -15.67
C HIS A 317 -4.15 -9.71 -14.16
N GLN A 318 -3.11 -8.99 -13.77
CA GLN A 318 -2.90 -8.53 -12.39
C GLN A 318 -3.14 -7.03 -12.30
N VAL A 319 -3.91 -6.60 -11.30
CA VAL A 319 -4.17 -5.18 -11.04
C VAL A 319 -3.42 -4.76 -9.79
N TYR A 320 -2.66 -3.67 -9.91
CA TYR A 320 -1.96 -3.01 -8.81
C TYR A 320 -2.54 -1.60 -8.65
N ALA A 321 -3.44 -1.44 -7.68
CA ALA A 321 -4.21 -0.22 -7.47
C ALA A 321 -3.79 0.54 -6.20
N CYS A 322 -3.53 1.84 -6.33
CA CYS A 322 -3.15 2.67 -5.19
C CYS A 322 -3.71 4.09 -5.29
N GLY A 323 -4.09 4.65 -4.14
CA GLY A 323 -4.49 6.05 -4.00
C GLY A 323 -5.77 6.23 -3.18
N ALA A 324 -6.64 7.14 -3.61
CA ALA A 324 -7.86 7.51 -2.88
C ALA A 324 -8.76 6.27 -2.65
N PRO A 325 -9.28 6.06 -1.43
CA PRO A 325 -10.09 4.88 -1.10
C PRO A 325 -11.24 4.65 -2.08
N ILE A 326 -12.00 5.69 -2.41
CA ILE A 326 -13.12 5.60 -3.36
C ILE A 326 -12.71 5.05 -4.73
N VAL A 327 -11.50 5.37 -5.22
CA VAL A 327 -11.00 4.88 -6.51
C VAL A 327 -10.63 3.40 -6.40
N VAL A 328 -9.92 3.01 -5.35
CA VAL A 328 -9.48 1.63 -5.11
C VAL A 328 -10.68 0.72 -4.87
N ASP A 329 -11.65 1.16 -4.07
CA ASP A 329 -12.85 0.41 -3.72
C ASP A 329 -13.75 0.22 -4.94
N SER A 330 -13.98 1.29 -5.72
CA SER A 330 -14.76 1.22 -6.97
C SER A 330 -14.10 0.28 -7.98
N ALA A 331 -12.78 0.41 -8.17
CA ALA A 331 -12.02 -0.48 -9.06
C ALA A 331 -12.11 -1.95 -8.61
N ARG A 332 -11.92 -2.25 -7.32
CA ARG A 332 -12.00 -3.62 -6.80
C ARG A 332 -13.37 -4.24 -7.08
N ALA A 333 -14.43 -3.53 -6.73
CA ALA A 333 -15.81 -4.00 -6.88
C ALA A 333 -16.15 -4.22 -8.35
N GLU A 334 -15.90 -3.23 -9.20
CA GLU A 334 -16.32 -3.27 -10.60
C GLU A 334 -15.45 -4.19 -11.45
N TYR A 335 -14.13 -4.25 -11.23
CA TYR A 335 -13.28 -5.15 -12.01
C TYR A 335 -13.60 -6.61 -11.72
N SER A 336 -13.93 -6.93 -10.47
CA SER A 336 -14.33 -8.29 -10.09
C SER A 336 -15.71 -8.63 -10.66
N ALA A 337 -16.69 -7.73 -10.50
CA ALA A 337 -18.08 -8.00 -10.88
C ALA A 337 -18.34 -7.92 -12.39
N GLN A 338 -17.63 -7.05 -13.11
CA GLN A 338 -17.95 -6.68 -14.50
C GLN A 338 -16.83 -7.00 -15.48
N ALA A 339 -15.56 -7.01 -15.04
CA ALA A 339 -14.40 -7.29 -15.89
C ALA A 339 -13.73 -8.64 -15.59
N LYS A 340 -14.36 -9.52 -14.80
CA LYS A 340 -13.88 -10.89 -14.50
C LYS A 340 -12.49 -10.98 -13.87
N LEU A 341 -12.00 -9.92 -13.24
CA LEU A 341 -10.73 -9.98 -12.51
C LEU A 341 -10.86 -10.97 -11.34
N PRO A 342 -9.99 -11.98 -11.20
CA PRO A 342 -10.00 -12.84 -10.03
C PRO A 342 -9.68 -12.01 -8.77
N PRO A 343 -10.44 -12.15 -7.66
CA PRO A 343 -10.25 -11.31 -6.48
C PRO A 343 -8.82 -11.32 -5.90
N ASP A 344 -8.12 -12.46 -6.01
CA ASP A 344 -6.76 -12.63 -5.53
C ASP A 344 -5.70 -11.90 -6.39
N GLU A 345 -6.06 -11.48 -7.60
CA GLU A 345 -5.18 -10.77 -8.56
C GLU A 345 -5.35 -9.23 -8.49
N PHE A 346 -6.10 -8.74 -7.50
CA PHE A 346 -6.21 -7.31 -7.19
C PHE A 346 -5.38 -6.97 -5.94
N TYR A 347 -4.18 -6.45 -6.17
CA TYR A 347 -3.26 -5.97 -5.14
C TYR A 347 -3.49 -4.49 -4.92
N ALA A 348 -3.71 -4.06 -3.67
CA ALA A 348 -4.06 -2.68 -3.43
C ALA A 348 -3.54 -2.08 -2.13
N ASP A 349 -3.26 -0.78 -2.22
CA ASP A 349 -2.92 0.09 -1.10
C ASP A 349 -3.81 1.35 -1.14
N ALA A 350 -4.86 1.34 -0.33
CA ALA A 350 -5.82 2.45 -0.22
C ALA A 350 -5.36 3.46 0.85
N PHE A 351 -5.17 4.72 0.45
CA PHE A 351 -4.67 5.78 1.31
C PHE A 351 -5.80 6.36 2.17
N THR A 352 -6.23 5.57 3.15
CA THR A 352 -7.31 5.93 4.08
C THR A 352 -6.83 7.03 5.03
N THR A 353 -7.45 8.20 4.96
CA THR A 353 -7.14 9.32 5.85
C THR A 353 -7.85 9.15 7.20
N GLU A 354 -7.43 9.92 8.22
CA GLU A 354 -8.18 9.94 9.48
C GLU A 354 -9.61 10.46 9.31
N ALA A 355 -9.86 11.35 8.35
CA ALA A 355 -11.21 11.81 8.05
C ALA A 355 -12.07 10.66 7.50
N ASP A 356 -11.51 9.83 6.62
CA ASP A 356 -12.19 8.64 6.06
C ASP A 356 -12.47 7.56 7.11
N LYS A 357 -11.83 7.64 8.29
CA LYS A 357 -12.10 6.72 9.41
C LYS A 357 -13.30 7.12 10.23
N HIS A 358 -13.57 8.41 10.34
CA HIS A 358 -14.70 8.95 11.09
C HIS A 358 -15.92 9.24 10.20
N GLY A 359 -15.74 9.23 8.87
CA GLY A 359 -16.80 9.29 7.88
C GLY A 359 -17.18 7.88 7.41
N ALA A 360 -17.96 7.17 8.22
CA ALA A 360 -18.73 5.99 7.81
C ALA A 360 -20.08 6.02 8.53
#